data_AF-U3PEB3-F1
#
_entry.id   AF-U3PEB3-F1
#
_cell.length_a   1.000
_cell.length_b   1.000
_cell.length_c   1.000
_cell.angle_alpha   90.00
_cell.angle_beta   90.00
_cell.angle_gamma   90.00
#
_symmetry.space_group_name_H-M   'P 1'
#
loop_
_entity.id
_entity.type
_entity.pdbx_description
1 polymer ?
#
loop_
_entity_poly.entity_id
_entity_poly.type
_entity_poly.pdbx_seq_one_letter_code
_entity_poly.pdbx_strand_id
1 'polypeptide(L)'
;MLSRIVSAVLLLLLGAIVGGVGTVVHPIALEWGVSIPLGLIGSLLAVAALLAGLRFLGHSRVPAALAAAGTLGTILLFAQQSPGGSVLVPDDALGQSWLVAPFLIVAVALAWPDLSRRRAEPAL
;
A
#
# COMPACT_ATOMS: atom_id res chain seq x y z
N MET A 1 12.38 24.12 3.95
CA MET A 1 11.06 23.83 3.33
C MET A 1 11.17 22.92 2.11
N LEU A 2 12.02 23.24 1.12
CA LEU A 2 12.21 22.43 -0.09
C LEU A 2 12.44 20.93 0.19
N SER A 3 13.36 20.58 1.09
CA SER A 3 13.63 19.18 1.46
C SER A 3 12.37 18.41 1.91
N ARG A 4 11.49 19.04 2.72
CA ARG A 4 10.26 18.38 3.19
C ARG A 4 9.28 18.12 2.05
N ILE A 5 9.20 19.06 1.09
CA ILE A 5 8.35 18.91 -0.10
C ILE A 5 8.87 17.78 -0.97
N VAL A 6 10.19 17.76 -1.25
CA VAL A 6 10.81 16.69 -2.04
C VAL A 6 10.57 15.33 -1.40
N SER A 7 10.81 15.19 -0.08
CA SER A 7 10.53 13.93 0.62
C SER A 7 9.06 13.53 0.54
N ALA A 8 8.13 14.49 0.68
CA ALA A 8 6.70 14.20 0.58
C ALA A 8 6.31 13.70 -0.82
N VAL A 9 6.81 14.35 -1.86
CA VAL A 9 6.60 13.94 -3.26
C VAL A 9 7.19 12.55 -3.50
N LEU A 10 8.42 12.28 -3.04
CA LEU A 10 9.05 10.97 -3.20
C LEU A 10 8.26 9.85 -2.49
N LEU A 11 7.70 10.12 -1.32
CA LEU A 11 6.88 9.15 -0.59
C LEU A 11 5.55 8.87 -1.33
N LEU A 12 4.90 9.90 -1.85
CA LEU A 12 3.71 9.75 -2.69
C LEU A 12 4.01 8.93 -3.94
N LEU A 13 5.11 9.24 -4.63
CA LEU A 13 5.54 8.51 -5.83
C LEU A 13 5.91 7.06 -5.52
N LEU A 14 6.61 6.81 -4.41
CA LEU A 14 6.94 5.45 -3.97
C LEU A 14 5.68 4.63 -3.73
N GLY A 15 4.69 5.20 -3.03
CA GLY A 15 3.38 4.57 -2.84
C GLY A 15 2.66 4.32 -4.17
N ALA A 16 2.63 5.33 -5.04
CA ALA A 16 2.00 5.23 -6.35
C ALA A 16 2.61 4.12 -7.22
N ILE A 17 3.94 3.96 -7.21
CA ILE A 17 4.63 2.89 -7.91
C ILE A 17 4.20 1.53 -7.36
N VAL A 18 4.18 1.35 -6.04
CA VAL A 18 3.76 0.09 -5.42
C VAL A 18 2.30 -0.22 -5.70
N GLY A 19 1.40 0.76 -5.60
CA GLY A 19 -0.02 0.60 -5.94
C GLY A 19 -0.25 0.28 -7.42
N GLY A 20 0.48 0.94 -8.32
CA GLY A 20 0.40 0.71 -9.76
C GLY A 20 0.91 -0.67 -10.16
N VAL A 21 2.11 -1.05 -9.70
CA VAL A 21 2.68 -2.39 -9.96
C VAL A 21 1.78 -3.46 -9.37
N GLY A 22 1.32 -3.29 -8.13
CA GLY A 22 0.42 -4.24 -7.48
C GLY A 22 -0.88 -4.42 -8.27
N THR A 23 -1.44 -3.34 -8.80
CA THR A 23 -2.65 -3.42 -9.63
C THR A 23 -2.45 -4.22 -10.91
N VAL A 24 -1.29 -4.09 -11.57
CA VAL A 24 -0.97 -4.88 -12.77
C VAL A 24 -0.70 -6.35 -12.43
N VAL A 25 -0.09 -6.62 -11.28
CA VAL A 25 0.39 -7.96 -10.92
C VAL A 25 -0.65 -8.77 -10.15
N HIS A 26 -1.62 -8.15 -9.46
CA HIS A 26 -2.57 -8.86 -8.60
C HIS A 26 -3.35 -10.01 -9.26
N PRO A 27 -3.69 -9.99 -10.57
CA PRO A 27 -4.43 -11.09 -11.19
C PRO A 27 -3.56 -12.33 -11.43
N ILE A 28 -2.24 -12.23 -11.29
CA ILE A 28 -1.33 -13.36 -11.56
C ILE A 28 -1.60 -14.48 -10.55
N ALA A 29 -2.02 -15.62 -11.06
CA ALA A 29 -2.19 -16.87 -10.32
C ALA A 29 -1.24 -17.95 -10.84
N LEU A 30 -0.74 -18.78 -9.94
CA LEU A 30 0.02 -19.98 -10.27
C LEU A 30 -0.91 -21.18 -10.22
N GLU A 31 -1.00 -21.89 -11.33
CA GLU A 31 -1.80 -23.10 -11.45
C GLU A 31 -0.95 -24.33 -11.11
N TRP A 32 -1.20 -24.95 -9.96
CA TRP A 32 -0.49 -26.16 -9.54
C TRP A 32 -1.45 -27.20 -8.95
N GLY A 33 -2.45 -27.59 -9.74
CA GLY A 33 -3.60 -28.42 -9.30
C GLY A 33 -4.63 -27.65 -8.48
N VAL A 34 -4.23 -26.53 -7.88
CA VAL A 34 -5.07 -25.49 -7.29
C VAL A 34 -4.55 -24.12 -7.76
N SER A 35 -5.45 -23.17 -7.97
CA SER A 35 -5.09 -21.80 -8.34
C SER A 35 -4.64 -21.03 -7.10
N ILE A 36 -3.37 -20.61 -7.07
CA ILE A 36 -2.76 -19.86 -5.97
C ILE A 36 -2.55 -18.41 -6.44
N PRO A 37 -3.21 -17.40 -5.84
CA PRO A 37 -3.14 -16.01 -6.29
C PRO A 37 -1.86 -15.31 -5.82
N LEU A 38 -0.70 -15.77 -6.31
CA LEU A 38 0.61 -15.27 -5.90
C LEU A 38 0.78 -13.77 -6.17
N GLY A 39 0.21 -13.26 -7.25
CA GLY A 39 0.21 -11.84 -7.59
C GLY A 39 -0.47 -11.00 -6.51
N LEU A 40 -1.66 -11.41 -6.08
CA LEU A 40 -2.40 -10.75 -5.01
C LEU A 40 -1.62 -10.80 -3.69
N ILE A 41 -1.16 -11.99 -3.29
CA ILE A 41 -0.41 -12.18 -2.04
C ILE A 41 0.85 -11.31 -2.04
N GLY A 42 1.65 -11.37 -3.11
CA GLY A 42 2.88 -10.61 -3.25
C GLY A 42 2.63 -9.10 -3.23
N SER A 43 1.57 -8.63 -3.89
CA SER A 43 1.20 -7.21 -3.93
C SER A 43 0.75 -6.71 -2.55
N LEU A 44 -0.05 -7.48 -1.82
CA LEU A 44 -0.46 -7.14 -0.46
C LEU A 44 0.72 -7.15 0.51
N LEU A 45 1.64 -8.11 0.38
CA LEU A 45 2.88 -8.14 1.14
C LEU A 45 3.77 -6.93 0.84
N ALA A 46 3.85 -6.50 -0.42
CA ALA A 46 4.62 -5.31 -0.80
C ALA A 46 4.04 -4.04 -0.16
N VAL A 47 2.71 -3.86 -0.20
CA VAL A 47 2.03 -2.73 0.47
C VAL A 47 2.28 -2.79 1.98
N ALA A 48 2.08 -3.95 2.61
CA ALA A 48 2.30 -4.12 4.05
C ALA A 48 3.76 -3.85 4.43
N ALA A 49 4.73 -4.37 3.68
CA ALA A 49 6.15 -4.17 3.93
C ALA A 49 6.57 -2.71 3.76
N LEU A 50 6.07 -2.02 2.73
CA LEU A 50 6.31 -0.59 2.53
C LEU A 50 5.85 0.22 3.75
N LEU A 51 4.60 0.04 4.17
CA LEU A 51 4.02 0.81 5.27
C LEU A 51 4.64 0.43 6.62
N ALA A 52 4.87 -0.86 6.86
CA ALA A 52 5.54 -1.34 8.06
C ALA A 52 6.97 -0.80 8.14
N GLY A 53 7.72 -0.84 7.04
CA GLY A 53 9.07 -0.28 6.96
C GLY A 53 9.10 1.20 7.32
N LEU A 54 8.18 2.00 6.74
CA LEU A 54 8.06 3.42 7.07
C LEU A 54 7.61 3.66 8.53
N ARG A 55 6.79 2.77 9.10
CA ARG A 55 6.36 2.84 10.50
C ARG A 55 7.46 2.47 11.48
N PHE A 56 8.32 1.51 11.14
CA PHE A 56 9.42 1.07 12.01
C PHE A 56 10.64 1.99 11.93
N LEU A 57 10.89 2.60 10.76
CA LEU A 57 12.02 3.50 10.57
C LEU A 57 11.71 4.95 10.99
N GLY A 58 10.44 5.35 10.96
CA GLY A 58 9.98 6.70 11.23
C GLY A 58 9.49 6.95 12.66
N HIS A 59 9.72 8.16 13.17
CA HIS A 59 9.21 8.64 14.46
C HIS A 59 7.78 9.21 14.37
N SER A 60 7.10 9.05 13.24
CA SER A 60 5.75 9.56 13.03
C SER A 60 5.01 8.77 11.97
N ARG A 61 3.68 8.89 11.94
CA ARG A 61 2.83 8.27 10.92
C ARG A 61 2.80 9.02 9.58
N VAL A 62 3.39 10.22 9.50
CA VAL A 62 3.27 11.09 8.31
C VAL A 62 3.89 10.45 7.06
N PRO A 63 5.10 9.87 7.10
CA PRO A 63 5.67 9.24 5.90
C PRO A 63 4.83 8.07 5.38
N ALA A 64 4.37 7.21 6.30
CA ALA A 64 3.48 6.10 5.97
C ALA A 64 2.14 6.59 5.40
N ALA A 65 1.57 7.67 5.93
CA ALA A 65 0.33 8.24 5.41
C ALA A 65 0.47 8.79 3.99
N LEU A 66 1.61 9.43 3.67
CA LEU A 66 1.89 9.91 2.31
C LEU A 66 2.07 8.76 1.32
N ALA A 67 2.84 7.73 1.69
CA ALA A 67 2.98 6.54 0.86
C ALA A 67 1.65 5.78 0.69
N ALA A 68 0.85 5.68 1.76
CA ALA A 68 -0.50 5.11 1.69
C ALA A 68 -1.41 5.91 0.75
N ALA A 69 -1.37 7.24 0.82
CA ALA A 69 -2.15 8.11 -0.07
C ALA A 69 -1.76 7.90 -1.54
N GLY A 70 -0.46 7.80 -1.84
CA GLY A 70 0.01 7.48 -3.19
C GLY A 70 -0.47 6.09 -3.64
N THR A 71 -0.34 5.09 -2.77
CA THR A 71 -0.74 3.70 -3.05
C THR A 71 -2.23 3.60 -3.36
N LEU A 72 -3.08 4.06 -2.44
CA LEU A 72 -4.54 3.99 -2.58
C LEU A 72 -5.04 4.90 -3.70
N GLY A 73 -4.46 6.09 -3.86
CA GLY A 73 -4.78 7.00 -4.95
C GLY A 73 -4.55 6.36 -6.32
N THR A 74 -3.42 5.68 -6.51
CA THR A 74 -3.15 4.96 -7.76
C THR A 74 -4.06 3.74 -7.95
N ILE A 75 -4.32 2.96 -6.91
CA ILE A 75 -5.25 1.80 -7.00
C ILE A 75 -6.64 2.28 -7.45
N LEU A 76 -7.19 3.32 -6.80
CA LEU A 76 -8.50 3.86 -7.14
C LEU A 76 -8.55 4.45 -8.55
N LEU A 77 -7.47 5.13 -8.96
CA LEU A 77 -7.34 5.67 -10.32
C LEU A 77 -7.34 4.55 -11.36
N PHE A 78 -6.62 3.46 -11.11
CA PHE A 78 -6.50 2.33 -12.04
C PHE A 78 -7.69 1.37 -12.00
N ALA A 79 -8.49 1.39 -10.93
CA ALA A 79 -9.75 0.65 -10.86
C ALA A 79 -10.82 1.21 -11.80
N GLN A 80 -10.64 2.44 -12.32
CA GLN A 80 -11.57 3.01 -13.29
C GLN A 80 -11.45 2.35 -14.67
N GLN A 81 -12.52 2.41 -15.45
CA GLN A 81 -12.48 1.98 -16.84
C GLN A 81 -11.57 2.89 -17.65
N SER A 82 -10.61 2.30 -18.37
CA SER A 82 -9.72 3.02 -19.27
C SER A 82 -10.46 3.49 -20.55
N PRO A 83 -9.94 4.47 -21.30
CA PRO A 83 -10.53 4.90 -22.57
C PRO A 83 -10.68 3.80 -23.62
N GLY A 84 -9.88 2.73 -23.52
CA GLY A 84 -9.99 1.53 -24.37
C GLY A 84 -11.05 0.53 -23.91
N GLY A 85 -11.80 0.83 -22.84
CA GLY A 85 -12.82 -0.06 -22.25
C GLY A 85 -12.28 -1.08 -21.26
N SER A 86 -10.95 -1.27 -21.18
CA SER A 86 -10.31 -2.22 -20.26
C SER A 86 -10.36 -1.74 -18.82
N VAL A 87 -10.62 -2.66 -17.89
CA VAL A 87 -10.61 -2.44 -16.44
C VAL A 87 -9.46 -3.26 -15.86
N LEU A 88 -8.52 -2.60 -15.18
CA LEU A 88 -7.35 -3.26 -14.59
C LEU A 88 -7.69 -4.05 -13.33
N VAL A 89 -8.79 -3.68 -12.65
CA VAL A 89 -9.32 -4.38 -11.47
C VAL A 89 -10.72 -4.88 -11.82
N PRO A 90 -10.86 -6.10 -12.38
CA PRO A 90 -12.15 -6.67 -12.74
C PRO A 90 -13.07 -6.83 -11.53
N ASP A 91 -14.39 -6.84 -11.77
CA ASP A 91 -15.39 -7.13 -10.74
C ASP A 91 -15.50 -8.64 -10.49
N ASP A 92 -14.42 -9.22 -9.96
CA ASP A 92 -14.33 -10.61 -9.53
C ASP A 92 -13.77 -10.71 -8.11
N ALA A 93 -13.67 -11.94 -7.58
CA ALA A 93 -13.22 -12.15 -6.21
C ALA A 93 -11.78 -11.65 -5.95
N LEU A 94 -10.87 -11.75 -6.93
CA LEU A 94 -9.49 -11.30 -6.77
C LEU A 94 -9.39 -9.77 -6.85
N GLY A 95 -10.11 -9.16 -7.79
CA GLY A 95 -10.19 -7.72 -7.95
C GLY A 95 -10.82 -7.05 -6.73
N GLN A 96 -11.93 -7.57 -6.22
CA GLN A 96 -12.57 -7.08 -4.99
C GLN A 96 -11.65 -7.24 -3.77
N SER A 97 -10.94 -8.38 -3.67
CA SER A 97 -9.96 -8.59 -2.60
C SER A 97 -8.82 -7.57 -2.67
N TRP A 98 -8.31 -7.29 -3.88
CA TRP A 98 -7.28 -6.25 -4.10
C TRP A 98 -7.80 -4.85 -3.82
N LEU A 99 -9.09 -4.56 -4.06
CA LEU A 99 -9.66 -3.25 -3.80
C LEU A 99 -9.84 -2.99 -2.29
N VAL A 100 -10.13 -4.02 -1.49
CA VAL A 100 -10.44 -3.88 -0.06
C VAL A 100 -9.20 -4.07 0.83
N ALA A 101 -8.39 -5.09 0.59
CA ALA A 101 -7.31 -5.48 1.51
C ALA A 101 -6.23 -4.39 1.73
N PRO A 102 -5.78 -3.62 0.72
CA PRO A 102 -4.85 -2.51 0.93
C PRO A 102 -5.39 -1.43 1.87
N PHE A 103 -6.70 -1.14 1.85
CA PHE A 103 -7.30 -0.20 2.79
C PHE A 103 -7.22 -0.70 4.23
N LEU A 104 -7.45 -2.00 4.45
CA LEU A 104 -7.31 -2.61 5.77
C LEU A 104 -5.85 -2.55 6.25
N ILE A 105 -4.90 -2.85 5.38
CA ILE A 105 -3.46 -2.75 5.68
C ILE A 105 -3.09 -1.31 6.06
N VAL A 106 -3.56 -0.32 5.29
CA VAL A 106 -3.35 1.11 5.58
C VAL A 106 -3.97 1.49 6.93
N ALA A 107 -5.21 1.07 7.20
CA ALA A 107 -5.88 1.34 8.47
C ALA A 107 -5.08 0.79 9.65
N VAL A 108 -4.62 -0.46 9.56
CA VAL A 108 -3.79 -1.10 10.60
C VAL A 108 -2.47 -0.36 10.76
N ALA A 109 -1.76 -0.05 9.67
CA ALA A 109 -0.46 0.61 9.72
C ALA A 109 -0.53 2.02 10.35
N LEU A 110 -1.60 2.78 10.05
CA LEU A 110 -1.79 4.14 10.55
C LEU A 110 -2.39 4.18 11.97
N ALA A 111 -3.20 3.19 12.34
CA ALA A 111 -3.72 3.02 13.69
C ALA A 111 -2.66 2.47 14.67
N TRP A 112 -1.60 1.84 14.15
CA TRP A 112 -0.54 1.27 14.98
C TRP A 112 0.06 2.31 15.93
N PRO A 113 0.15 2.03 17.24
CA PRO A 113 0.64 2.99 18.22
C PRO A 113 2.12 3.32 18.02
N ASP A 114 2.50 4.57 18.27
CA ASP A 114 3.91 4.96 18.30
C ASP A 114 4.55 4.49 19.62
N LEU A 115 5.24 3.35 19.55
CA LEU A 115 5.90 2.74 20.70
C LEU A 115 7.22 3.45 21.06
N SER A 116 7.78 4.28 20.18
CA SER A 116 9.02 5.02 20.44
C SER A 116 8.84 6.01 21.60
N ARG A 117 7.64 6.62 21.69
CA ARG A 117 7.30 7.59 22.74
C ARG A 117 7.27 6.99 24.15
N ARG A 118 7.08 5.67 24.29
CA ARG A 118 7.03 4.98 25.59
C ARG A 118 8.40 4.73 26.23
N ARG A 119 9.50 4.85 25.48
CA ARG A 119 10.87 4.65 25.99
C ARG A 119 11.43 5.90 26.69
N ALA A 120 10.78 7.05 26.53
CA ALA A 120 11.27 8.33 27.03
C ALA A 120 10.80 8.70 28.45
N GLU A 121 10.07 7.83 29.16
CA GLU A 121 9.81 8.02 30.60
C GLU A 121 11.02 7.51 31.40
N PRO A 122 11.81 8.40 32.04
CA PRO A 122 12.79 7.97 33.02
C PRO A 122 12.02 7.47 34.24
N ALA A 123 12.29 6.23 34.65
CA ALA A 123 11.91 5.76 35.97
C ALA A 123 12.62 6.66 37.00
N LEU A 124 11.82 7.49 37.69
CA LEU A 124 12.25 8.24 38.88
C LEU A 124 12.30 7.29 40.07
#